data_AF-A0A225VLX6-F1
#
_entry.id   AF-A0A225VLX6-F1
#
_cell.length_a   1.000
_cell.length_b   1.000
_cell.length_c   1.000
_cell.angle_alpha   90.00
_cell.angle_beta   90.00
_cell.angle_gamma   90.00
#
_symmetry.space_group_name_H-M   'P 1'
#
loop_
_entity.id
_entity.type
_entity.pdbx_description
1 polymer ?
#
loop_
_entity_poly.entity_id
_entity_poly.type
_entity_poly.pdbx_seq_one_letter_code
_entity_poly.pdbx_strand_id
1 'polypeptide(L)'
;MYELKHTVQDSVTGRDRQQNTSNGTIELDANDVGRRLILPPSFTGGPRYMYQRFMDAMAIVRELGAPNLFITYTCNPKKLTARSNSADLPDIVARGFMQKLKAINKNPDESVLGIQAARIHVVEYQKRGLPHAHILLISRPVDRPLTAEDVNRLVSAERPDKEKHPHAFETVVVCMLHGPCGDAYPNCPRMKNGKCDTMSVKTFRVGDV
;
A
#
# COMPACT_ATOMS: atom_id res chain seq x y z
N MET A 1 15.48 -8.31 4.33
CA MET A 1 15.68 -6.99 4.99
C MET A 1 16.92 -6.34 4.40
N TYR A 2 16.78 -5.45 3.42
CA TYR A 2 17.81 -4.45 3.17
C TYR A 2 17.38 -3.18 3.88
N GLU A 3 17.77 -3.09 5.15
CA GLU A 3 17.82 -1.83 5.87
C GLU A 3 19.13 -1.18 5.46
N LEU A 4 19.06 -0.20 4.57
CA LEU A 4 20.21 0.64 4.25
C LEU A 4 20.43 1.56 5.46
N LYS A 5 21.21 1.07 6.43
CA LYS A 5 21.82 1.88 7.49
C LYS A 5 22.87 2.79 6.87
N HIS A 6 22.45 3.81 6.13
CA HIS A 6 23.25 5.01 6.00
C HIS A 6 22.90 5.93 7.15
N THR A 7 23.60 5.71 8.27
CA THR A 7 23.99 6.83 9.13
C THR A 7 24.90 7.70 8.27
N VAL A 8 24.33 8.75 7.66
CA VAL A 8 25.15 9.84 7.15
C VAL A 8 25.68 10.57 8.39
N GLN A 9 26.89 10.19 8.81
CA GLN A 9 27.73 11.07 9.59
C GLN A 9 28.17 12.18 8.64
N ASP A 10 27.46 13.30 8.65
CA ASP A 10 27.96 14.52 8.05
C ASP A 10 29.12 15.02 8.93
N SER A 11 30.33 14.65 8.50
CA SER A 11 31.56 15.30 8.91
C SER A 11 31.69 16.62 8.16
N VAL A 12 31.18 17.69 8.76
CA VAL A 12 31.53 19.05 8.33
C VAL A 12 32.64 19.56 9.22
N THR A 13 33.88 19.39 8.75
CA THR A 13 35.02 20.17 9.20
C THR A 13 34.85 21.62 8.76
N GLY A 14 34.79 22.54 9.72
CA GLY A 14 35.12 23.95 9.54
C GLY A 14 34.00 24.96 9.79
N ARG A 15 33.97 25.50 11.02
CA ARG A 15 33.64 26.89 11.45
C ARG A 15 32.43 27.56 10.75
N ASP A 16 31.31 27.86 11.41
CA ASP A 16 31.19 28.66 12.63
C ASP A 16 30.03 28.21 13.53
N ARG A 17 30.28 28.25 14.84
CA ARG A 17 29.28 28.17 15.90
C ARG A 17 28.38 29.41 15.85
N GLN A 18 27.07 29.21 15.74
CA GLN A 18 26.12 29.93 16.57
C GLN A 18 24.95 29.01 16.94
N GLN A 19 24.94 28.65 18.22
CA GLN A 19 23.81 28.01 18.89
C GLN A 19 22.63 29.00 18.88
N ASN A 20 21.42 28.52 18.64
CA ASN A 20 20.22 29.08 19.26
C ASN A 20 19.14 28.00 19.36
N THR A 21 19.12 27.37 20.54
CA THR A 21 17.95 26.72 21.10
C THR A 21 17.02 27.80 21.63
N SER A 22 15.86 27.99 21.00
CA SER A 22 14.73 28.69 21.64
C SER A 22 13.43 28.39 20.89
N ASN A 23 12.42 27.96 21.64
CA ASN A 23 11.03 27.84 21.23
C ASN A 23 10.60 29.09 20.44
N GLY A 24 10.27 28.92 19.15
CA GLY A 24 9.98 30.04 18.25
C GLY A 24 8.55 30.02 17.74
N THR A 25 7.71 30.90 18.26
CA THR A 25 6.65 31.55 17.48
C THR A 25 7.26 32.03 16.16
N ILE A 26 6.68 31.62 15.04
CA ILE A 26 7.11 32.08 13.71
C ILE A 26 6.65 33.54 13.58
N GLU A 27 7.53 34.49 13.90
CA GLU A 27 7.39 35.87 13.44
C GLU A 27 7.56 35.85 11.92
N LEU A 28 6.45 36.04 11.20
CA LEU A 28 6.47 36.22 9.76
C LEU A 28 6.93 37.66 9.48
N ASP A 29 8.20 37.82 9.11
CA ASP A 29 8.74 39.10 8.64
C ASP A 29 8.01 39.51 7.34
N ALA A 30 7.50 40.74 7.29
CA ALA A 30 6.80 41.28 6.13
C ALA A 30 7.68 41.33 4.87
N ASN A 31 9.01 41.24 5.02
CA ASN A 31 9.98 41.14 3.92
C ASN A 31 10.00 39.77 3.21
N ASP A 32 9.41 38.73 3.79
CA ASP A 32 9.36 37.38 3.19
C ASP A 32 8.12 37.17 2.30
N VAL A 33 7.22 38.14 2.23
CA VAL A 33 6.04 38.10 1.35
C VAL A 33 6.50 38.24 -0.11
N GLY A 34 6.26 37.19 -0.92
CA GLY A 34 6.56 37.18 -2.36
C GLY A 34 7.90 36.55 -2.76
N ARG A 35 8.68 36.01 -1.82
CA ARG A 35 9.92 35.29 -2.14
C ARG A 35 9.64 33.86 -2.65
N ARG A 36 10.36 33.45 -3.69
CA ARG A 36 10.28 32.09 -4.24
C ARG A 36 10.95 31.11 -3.29
N LEU A 37 10.17 30.41 -2.47
CA LEU A 37 10.66 29.31 -1.64
C LEU A 37 10.76 28.01 -2.46
N ILE A 38 11.96 27.48 -2.61
CA ILE A 38 12.16 26.15 -3.19
C ILE A 38 12.14 25.14 -2.05
N LEU A 39 11.08 24.32 -1.98
CA LEU A 39 10.98 23.28 -0.97
C LEU A 39 12.07 22.21 -1.18
N PRO A 40 12.79 21.79 -0.13
CA PRO A 40 13.82 20.76 -0.24
C PRO A 40 13.21 19.38 -0.56
N PRO A 41 14.02 18.41 -1.07
CA PRO A 41 13.56 17.03 -1.27
C PRO A 41 13.10 16.32 0.00
N SER A 42 13.46 16.83 1.20
CA SER A 42 12.98 16.33 2.49
C SER A 42 11.51 16.67 2.78
N PHE A 43 10.90 17.61 2.03
CA PHE A 43 9.48 17.92 2.15
C PHE A 43 8.61 16.84 1.52
N THR A 44 8.11 15.93 2.35
CA THR A 44 7.27 14.80 1.95
C THR A 44 6.05 15.24 1.12
N GLY A 45 5.82 14.58 -0.01
CA GLY A 45 4.70 14.86 -0.91
C GLY A 45 4.96 16.00 -1.92
N GLY A 46 6.08 16.72 -1.80
CA GLY A 46 6.47 17.73 -2.80
C GLY A 46 6.99 17.12 -4.11
N PRO A 47 7.03 17.89 -5.22
CA PRO A 47 7.54 17.40 -6.51
C PRO A 47 8.97 16.87 -6.44
N ARG A 48 9.85 17.53 -5.69
CA ARG A 48 11.25 17.10 -5.51
C ARG A 48 11.37 15.84 -4.68
N TYR A 49 10.54 15.68 -3.64
CA TYR A 49 10.46 14.45 -2.87
C TYR A 49 10.04 13.27 -3.75
N MET A 50 8.97 13.44 -4.54
CA MET A 50 8.48 12.40 -5.45
C MET A 50 9.53 12.03 -6.51
N TYR A 51 10.20 13.02 -7.08
CA TYR A 51 11.29 12.79 -8.05
C TYR A 51 12.47 12.03 -7.43
N GLN A 52 12.89 12.40 -6.22
CA GLN A 52 13.94 11.69 -5.50
C GLN A 52 13.55 10.22 -5.26
N ARG A 53 12.33 9.97 -4.78
CA ARG A 53 11.84 8.59 -4.55
C ARG A 53 11.75 7.77 -5.81
N PHE A 54 11.37 8.39 -6.93
CA PHE A 54 11.41 7.74 -8.22
C PHE A 54 12.83 7.35 -8.64
N MET A 55 13.80 8.26 -8.47
CA MET A 55 15.21 7.99 -8.77
C MET A 55 15.79 6.87 -7.89
N ASP A 56 15.51 6.89 -6.58
CA ASP A 56 15.91 5.83 -5.66
C ASP A 56 15.32 4.47 -6.11
N ALA A 57 14.04 4.44 -6.48
CA ALA A 57 13.38 3.23 -6.97
C ALA A 57 14.00 2.72 -8.27
N MET A 58 14.33 3.60 -9.21
CA MET A 58 15.01 3.22 -10.47
C MET A 58 16.43 2.70 -10.22
N ALA A 59 17.15 3.26 -9.25
CA ALA A 59 18.46 2.75 -8.86
C ALA A 59 18.37 1.33 -8.29
N ILE A 60 17.37 1.05 -7.44
CA ILE A 60 17.09 -0.29 -6.92
C ILE A 60 16.77 -1.27 -8.06
N VAL A 61 15.90 -0.88 -9.00
CA VAL A 61 15.53 -1.72 -10.15
C VAL A 61 16.72 -1.97 -11.06
N ARG A 62 17.61 -0.99 -11.24
CA ARG A 62 18.84 -1.17 -12.02
C ARG A 62 19.77 -2.21 -11.39
N GLU A 63 19.88 -2.21 -10.07
CA GLU A 63 20.79 -3.11 -9.33
C GLU A 63 20.22 -4.52 -9.16
N LEU A 64 18.93 -4.62 -8.78
CA LEU A 64 18.29 -5.90 -8.41
C LEU A 64 17.43 -6.49 -9.53
N GLY A 65 17.27 -5.77 -10.63
CA GLY A 65 16.43 -6.14 -11.77
C GLY A 65 14.97 -5.72 -11.62
N ALA A 66 14.18 -6.06 -12.64
CA ALA A 66 12.77 -5.70 -12.70
C ALA A 66 11.94 -6.38 -11.59
N PRO A 67 10.94 -5.67 -11.04
CA PRO A 67 9.98 -6.25 -10.11
C PRO A 67 9.18 -7.37 -10.77
N ASN A 68 8.88 -8.42 -9.99
CA ASN A 68 8.18 -9.61 -10.44
C ASN A 68 6.78 -9.76 -9.83
N LEU A 69 6.50 -9.08 -8.71
CA LEU A 69 5.17 -9.03 -8.12
C LEU A 69 4.71 -7.58 -7.98
N PHE A 70 3.47 -7.33 -8.39
CA PHE A 70 2.77 -6.07 -8.21
C PHE A 70 1.53 -6.30 -7.37
N ILE A 71 1.53 -5.77 -6.15
CA ILE A 71 0.45 -5.91 -5.20
C ILE A 71 -0.25 -4.57 -5.07
N THR A 72 -1.56 -4.65 -5.21
CA THR A 72 -2.45 -3.51 -5.05
C THR A 72 -3.20 -3.66 -3.73
N TYR A 73 -2.99 -2.72 -2.81
CA TYR A 73 -3.64 -2.71 -1.51
C TYR A 73 -4.61 -1.53 -1.40
N THR A 74 -5.91 -1.83 -1.40
CA THR A 74 -6.96 -0.82 -1.32
C THR A 74 -7.59 -0.83 0.06
N CYS A 75 -7.80 0.36 0.64
CA CYS A 75 -8.56 0.48 1.87
C CYS A 75 -10.03 0.09 1.69
N ASN A 76 -10.53 -0.87 2.49
CA ASN A 76 -11.96 -1.12 2.61
C ASN A 76 -12.52 -0.49 3.89
N PRO A 77 -13.26 0.62 3.79
CA PRO A 77 -13.70 1.40 4.94
C PRO A 77 -14.66 0.66 5.90
N LYS A 78 -15.42 -0.34 5.41
CA LYS A 78 -16.44 -1.04 6.21
C LYS A 78 -15.89 -1.70 7.47
N LYS A 79 -14.59 -2.06 7.47
CA LYS A 79 -13.90 -2.70 8.59
C LYS A 79 -13.16 -1.72 9.51
N LEU A 80 -13.12 -0.43 9.19
CA LEU A 80 -12.42 0.58 9.99
C LEU A 80 -13.35 1.37 10.91
N THR A 81 -14.60 1.57 10.50
CA THR A 81 -15.57 2.36 11.27
C THR A 81 -16.92 1.64 11.31
N ALA A 82 -17.33 1.18 12.50
CA ALA A 82 -18.67 0.59 12.73
C ALA A 82 -19.79 1.64 12.78
N ARG A 83 -19.42 2.93 12.87
CA ARG A 83 -20.33 4.08 12.96
C ARG A 83 -19.97 5.06 11.83
N SER A 84 -20.99 5.51 11.09
CA SER A 84 -20.96 6.59 10.09
C SER A 84 -20.33 6.26 8.72
N ASN A 85 -20.73 7.04 7.71
CA ASN A 85 -20.14 7.02 6.38
C ASN A 85 -18.63 7.24 6.50
N SER A 86 -17.83 6.33 5.96
CA SER A 86 -16.37 6.41 6.04
C SER A 86 -15.76 7.63 5.32
N ALA A 87 -16.55 8.30 4.49
CA ALA A 87 -16.20 9.57 3.88
C ALA A 87 -16.05 10.69 4.93
N ASP A 88 -16.73 10.56 6.08
CA ASP A 88 -16.79 11.61 7.11
C ASP A 88 -15.62 11.52 8.11
N LEU A 89 -14.80 10.48 8.04
CA LEU A 89 -13.68 10.22 8.96
C LEU A 89 -12.36 9.89 8.22
N PRO A 90 -11.89 10.76 7.30
CA PRO A 90 -10.74 10.49 6.44
C PRO A 90 -9.45 10.20 7.24
N ASP A 91 -9.25 10.85 8.38
CA ASP A 91 -8.07 10.66 9.22
C ASP A 91 -8.02 9.28 9.90
N ILE A 92 -9.17 8.73 10.28
CA ILE A 92 -9.25 7.39 10.90
C ILE A 92 -8.98 6.34 9.83
N VAL A 93 -9.58 6.51 8.65
CA VAL A 93 -9.36 5.65 7.48
C VAL A 93 -7.88 5.65 7.09
N ALA A 94 -7.25 6.83 6.97
CA ALA A 94 -5.85 6.96 6.63
C ALA A 94 -4.92 6.32 7.68
N ARG A 95 -5.19 6.53 8.99
CA ARG A 95 -4.39 5.93 10.07
C ARG A 95 -4.50 4.41 10.08
N GLY A 96 -5.71 3.86 10.00
CA GLY A 96 -5.89 2.41 9.99
C GLY A 96 -5.35 1.75 8.72
N PHE A 97 -5.46 2.41 7.56
CA PHE A 97 -4.78 1.98 6.33
C PHE A 97 -3.26 1.94 6.51
N MET A 98 -2.66 3.01 7.04
CA MET A 98 -1.22 3.10 7.21
C MET A 98 -0.68 2.07 8.20
N GLN A 99 -1.42 1.76 9.28
CA GLN A 99 -1.06 0.69 10.21
C GLN A 99 -1.06 -0.69 9.53
N LYS A 100 -2.09 -0.99 8.72
CA LYS A 100 -2.14 -2.24 7.95
C LYS A 100 -1.04 -2.32 6.90
N LEU A 101 -0.77 -1.22 6.18
CA LEU A 101 0.32 -1.16 5.22
C LEU A 101 1.69 -1.38 5.89
N LYS A 102 1.92 -0.79 7.07
CA LYS A 102 3.12 -1.04 7.87
C LYS A 102 3.24 -2.50 8.28
N ALA A 103 2.15 -3.15 8.65
CA ALA A 103 2.16 -4.58 9.00
C ALA A 103 2.54 -5.45 7.79
N ILE A 104 1.93 -5.20 6.62
CA ILE A 104 2.25 -5.89 5.36
C ILE A 104 3.72 -5.69 4.98
N ASN A 105 4.23 -4.47 5.13
CA ASN A 105 5.63 -4.16 4.79
C ASN A 105 6.64 -4.76 5.77
N LYS A 106 6.27 -4.91 7.05
CA LYS A 106 7.16 -5.45 8.09
C LYS A 106 7.26 -6.97 8.02
N ASN A 107 6.10 -7.65 7.94
CA ASN A 107 5.99 -9.11 7.98
C ASN A 107 5.23 -9.63 6.75
N PRO A 108 5.75 -9.54 5.52
CA PRO A 108 5.20 -10.38 4.49
C PRO A 108 5.52 -11.82 4.85
N ASP A 109 4.56 -12.71 4.70
CA ASP A 109 4.79 -14.14 4.89
C ASP A 109 5.85 -14.59 3.87
N GLU A 110 7.10 -14.66 4.32
CA GLU A 110 8.24 -15.09 3.50
C GLU A 110 8.03 -16.52 3.00
N SER A 111 7.20 -17.30 3.71
CA SER A 111 6.72 -18.61 3.28
C SER A 111 5.79 -18.57 2.07
N VAL A 112 4.98 -17.50 1.93
CA VAL A 112 3.97 -17.39 0.87
C VAL A 112 4.52 -16.64 -0.34
N LEU A 113 5.09 -15.46 -0.15
CA LEU A 113 5.58 -14.62 -1.26
C LEU A 113 7.05 -14.87 -1.62
N GLY A 114 7.74 -15.71 -0.85
CA GLY A 114 9.18 -15.92 -0.97
C GLY A 114 9.99 -14.76 -0.40
N ILE A 115 11.31 -14.95 -0.33
CA ILE A 115 12.22 -13.93 0.21
C ILE A 115 12.45 -12.82 -0.83
N GLN A 116 12.24 -11.59 -0.38
CA GLN A 116 12.33 -10.38 -1.21
C GLN A 116 13.72 -9.73 -1.08
N ALA A 117 14.35 -9.47 -2.22
CA ALA A 117 15.57 -8.67 -2.33
C ALA A 117 15.25 -7.18 -2.09
N ALA A 118 14.16 -6.67 -2.64
CA ALA A 118 13.69 -5.31 -2.36
C ALA A 118 12.17 -5.19 -2.41
N ARG A 119 11.69 -4.12 -1.77
CA ARG A 119 10.27 -3.75 -1.73
C ARG A 119 10.16 -2.24 -1.92
N ILE A 120 9.35 -1.83 -2.87
CA ILE A 120 9.09 -0.42 -3.16
C ILE A 120 7.58 -0.25 -3.06
N HIS A 121 7.12 0.80 -2.38
CA HIS A 121 5.69 1.09 -2.35
C HIS A 121 5.42 2.58 -2.45
N VAL A 122 4.28 2.91 -3.03
CA VAL A 122 3.75 4.27 -3.12
C VAL A 122 2.32 4.24 -2.59
N VAL A 123 1.97 5.26 -1.80
CA VAL A 123 0.59 5.48 -1.34
C VAL A 123 0.00 6.63 -2.14
N GLU A 124 -1.13 6.37 -2.77
CA GLU A 124 -1.89 7.34 -3.56
C GLU A 124 -3.26 7.56 -2.93
N TYR A 125 -3.71 8.81 -2.93
CA TYR A 125 -5.06 9.18 -2.55
C TYR A 125 -5.85 9.44 -3.83
N GLN A 126 -6.72 8.50 -4.19
CA GLN A 126 -7.59 8.67 -5.35
C GLN A 126 -8.58 9.81 -5.11
N LYS A 127 -9.05 10.48 -6.18
CA LYS A 127 -9.95 11.66 -6.14
C LYS A 127 -11.31 11.43 -5.43
N ARG A 128 -11.55 10.23 -4.87
CA ARG A 128 -12.74 9.86 -4.07
C ARG A 128 -12.40 9.32 -2.67
N GLY A 129 -11.20 9.62 -2.16
CA GLY A 129 -10.96 9.73 -0.71
C GLY A 129 -10.49 8.47 0.01
N LEU A 130 -10.23 7.36 -0.67
CA LEU A 130 -9.64 6.18 -0.03
C LEU A 130 -8.16 6.04 -0.40
N PRO A 131 -7.29 5.79 0.58
CA PRO A 131 -5.90 5.53 0.33
C PRO A 131 -5.73 4.18 -0.37
N HIS A 132 -4.80 4.16 -1.30
CA HIS A 132 -4.42 3.02 -2.10
C HIS A 132 -2.90 2.89 -2.08
N ALA A 133 -2.38 1.67 -2.03
CA ALA A 133 -0.95 1.44 -2.14
C ALA A 133 -0.65 0.53 -3.32
N HIS A 134 0.35 0.93 -4.09
CA HIS A 134 1.01 0.10 -5.07
C HIS A 134 2.31 -0.40 -4.45
N ILE A 135 2.47 -1.72 -4.36
CA ILE A 135 3.63 -2.38 -3.76
C ILE A 135 4.29 -3.22 -4.84
N LEU A 136 5.53 -2.89 -5.17
CA LEU A 136 6.40 -3.64 -6.05
C LEU A 136 7.34 -4.49 -5.20
N LEU A 137 7.42 -5.78 -5.50
CA LEU A 137 8.38 -6.69 -4.90
C LEU A 137 9.38 -7.16 -5.95
N ILE A 138 10.64 -7.27 -5.53
CA ILE A 138 11.73 -7.88 -6.28
C ILE A 138 12.16 -9.10 -5.48
N SER A 139 11.74 -10.30 -5.87
CA SER A 139 12.19 -11.54 -5.23
C SER A 139 13.67 -11.81 -5.51
N ARG A 140 14.32 -12.57 -4.63
CA ARG A 140 15.62 -13.17 -4.97
C ARG A 140 15.48 -14.12 -6.16
N PRO A 141 16.56 -14.39 -6.92
CA PRO A 141 16.50 -15.26 -8.10
C PRO A 141 15.88 -16.64 -7.82
N VAL A 142 16.17 -17.24 -6.66
CA VAL A 142 15.65 -18.56 -6.25
C VAL A 142 14.18 -18.56 -5.83
N ASP A 143 13.65 -17.40 -5.46
CA ASP A 143 12.28 -17.21 -4.99
C ASP A 143 11.38 -16.60 -6.08
N ARG A 144 11.92 -16.38 -7.29
CA ARG A 144 11.17 -15.80 -8.40
C ARG A 144 10.26 -16.88 -9.00
N PRO A 145 8.96 -16.61 -9.19
CA PRO A 145 8.10 -17.53 -9.94
C PRO A 145 8.55 -17.56 -11.41
N LEU A 146 8.89 -18.74 -11.92
CA LEU A 146 9.33 -18.94 -13.30
C LEU A 146 8.34 -19.81 -14.10
N THR A 147 7.56 -20.63 -13.39
CA THR A 147 6.60 -21.56 -13.97
C THR A 147 5.15 -21.17 -13.67
N ALA A 148 4.21 -21.75 -14.41
CA ALA A 148 2.78 -21.55 -14.15
C ALA A 148 2.38 -22.15 -12.78
N GLU A 149 3.01 -23.24 -12.38
CA GLU A 149 2.86 -23.88 -11.08
C GLU A 149 3.28 -22.95 -9.94
N ASP A 150 4.42 -22.26 -10.08
CA ASP A 150 4.88 -21.27 -9.10
C ASP A 150 3.84 -20.14 -8.95
N VAL A 151 3.35 -19.61 -10.07
CA VAL A 151 2.32 -18.56 -10.06
C VAL A 151 1.03 -19.04 -9.39
N ASN A 152 0.59 -20.26 -9.71
CA ASN A 152 -0.60 -20.85 -9.09
C ASN A 152 -0.44 -21.06 -7.57
N ARG A 153 0.79 -21.35 -7.10
CA ARG A 153 1.09 -21.45 -5.67
C ARG A 153 1.03 -20.09 -4.97
N LEU A 154 1.49 -19.03 -5.64
CA LEU A 154 1.48 -17.66 -5.10
C LEU A 154 0.10 -17.01 -5.14
N VAL A 155 -0.70 -17.32 -6.15
CA VAL A 155 -1.99 -16.68 -6.41
C VAL A 155 -3.10 -17.70 -6.33
N SER A 156 -3.64 -17.87 -5.12
CA SER A 156 -4.86 -18.62 -4.87
C SER A 156 -5.98 -17.70 -4.39
N ALA A 157 -7.21 -18.09 -4.67
CA ALA A 157 -8.40 -17.50 -4.10
C ALA A 157 -9.18 -18.62 -3.44
N GLU A 158 -9.11 -18.70 -2.12
CA GLU A 158 -9.80 -19.70 -1.33
C GLU A 158 -10.74 -19.00 -0.35
N ARG A 159 -11.93 -19.58 -0.18
CA ARG A 159 -12.84 -19.14 0.86
C ARG A 159 -12.39 -19.81 2.16
N PRO A 160 -12.03 -19.06 3.22
CA PRO A 160 -11.58 -19.64 4.47
C PRO A 160 -12.61 -20.61 5.05
N ASP A 161 -12.17 -21.60 5.81
CA ASP A 161 -13.10 -22.48 6.53
C ASP A 161 -13.81 -21.71 7.65
N LYS A 162 -15.14 -21.88 7.75
CA LYS A 162 -15.96 -21.13 8.70
C LYS A 162 -15.72 -21.57 10.15
N GLU A 163 -15.38 -22.83 10.37
CA GLU A 163 -15.17 -23.42 11.69
C GLU A 163 -13.74 -23.20 12.16
N LYS A 164 -12.74 -23.45 11.30
CA LYS A 164 -11.31 -23.24 11.62
C LYS A 164 -10.94 -21.76 11.69
N HIS A 165 -11.51 -20.92 10.82
CA HIS A 165 -11.12 -19.51 10.67
C HIS A 165 -12.33 -18.55 10.55
N PRO A 166 -13.18 -18.46 11.58
CA PRO A 166 -14.45 -17.72 11.52
C PRO A 166 -14.28 -16.24 11.17
N HIS A 167 -13.26 -15.57 11.73
CA HIS A 167 -13.00 -14.15 11.45
C HIS A 167 -12.51 -13.89 10.01
N ALA A 168 -11.71 -14.79 9.45
CA ALA A 168 -11.25 -14.68 8.07
C ALA A 168 -12.41 -14.93 7.10
N PHE A 169 -13.22 -15.95 7.38
CA PHE A 169 -14.44 -16.26 6.62
C PHE A 169 -15.39 -15.06 6.58
N GLU A 170 -15.74 -14.50 7.74
CA GLU A 170 -16.61 -13.32 7.82
C GLU A 170 -16.03 -12.13 7.05
N THR A 171 -14.72 -11.91 7.15
CA THR A 171 -14.05 -10.83 6.41
C THR A 171 -14.15 -11.01 4.90
N VAL A 172 -13.85 -12.20 4.38
CA VAL A 172 -13.93 -12.49 2.94
C VAL A 172 -15.37 -12.34 2.45
N VAL A 173 -16.35 -12.86 3.21
CA VAL A 173 -17.78 -12.77 2.85
C VAL A 173 -18.26 -11.31 2.82
N VAL A 174 -17.89 -10.50 3.81
CA VAL A 174 -18.37 -9.10 3.90
C VAL A 174 -17.63 -8.16 2.95
N CYS A 175 -16.34 -8.41 2.68
CA CYS A 175 -15.46 -7.46 2.02
C CYS A 175 -15.04 -7.83 0.60
N MET A 176 -15.02 -9.12 0.25
CA MET A 176 -14.48 -9.61 -1.03
C MET A 176 -15.52 -10.29 -1.91
N LEU A 177 -16.60 -10.81 -1.34
CA LEU A 177 -17.72 -11.30 -2.13
C LEU A 177 -18.62 -10.15 -2.55
N HIS A 178 -19.04 -10.17 -3.82
CA HIS A 178 -20.10 -9.28 -4.26
C HIS A 178 -21.43 -9.75 -3.63
N GLY A 179 -22.33 -8.79 -3.36
CA GLY A 179 -23.66 -9.11 -2.84
C GLY A 179 -24.48 -9.96 -3.82
N PRO A 180 -25.60 -10.53 -3.38
CA PRO A 180 -26.44 -11.38 -4.23
C PRO A 180 -26.76 -10.70 -5.57
N CYS A 181 -26.59 -11.44 -6.67
CA CYS A 181 -26.79 -10.98 -8.03
C CYS A 181 -27.30 -12.13 -8.90
N GLY A 182 -27.62 -11.86 -10.17
CA GLY A 182 -28.15 -12.84 -11.12
C GLY A 182 -29.66 -12.81 -11.20
N ASP A 183 -30.26 -13.84 -11.81
CA ASP A 183 -31.69 -13.87 -12.15
C ASP A 183 -32.60 -13.78 -10.92
N ALA A 184 -32.14 -14.25 -9.76
CA ALA A 184 -32.84 -14.11 -8.48
C ALA A 184 -32.81 -12.68 -7.91
N TYR A 185 -31.90 -11.82 -8.40
CA TYR A 185 -31.71 -10.43 -7.94
C TYR A 185 -31.53 -9.47 -9.12
N PRO A 186 -32.53 -9.37 -10.03
CA PRO A 186 -32.40 -8.65 -11.30
C PRO A 186 -32.26 -7.13 -11.12
N ASN A 187 -32.72 -6.60 -9.99
CA ASN A 187 -32.66 -5.18 -9.65
C ASN A 187 -31.38 -4.78 -8.89
N CYS A 188 -30.43 -5.70 -8.69
CA CYS A 188 -29.16 -5.37 -8.06
C CYS A 188 -28.41 -4.34 -8.92
N PRO A 189 -27.76 -3.29 -8.35
CA PRO A 189 -27.10 -2.22 -9.11
C PRO A 189 -26.02 -2.68 -10.11
N ARG A 190 -25.55 -3.92 -9.99
CA ARG A 190 -24.55 -4.55 -10.88
C ARG A 190 -25.15 -5.37 -12.03
N MET A 191 -26.47 -5.53 -12.07
CA MET A 191 -27.15 -6.17 -13.19
C MET A 191 -27.28 -5.16 -14.33
N LYS A 192 -26.65 -5.47 -15.47
CA LYS A 192 -26.79 -4.71 -16.72
C LYS A 192 -27.26 -5.67 -17.81
N ASN A 193 -28.37 -5.34 -18.47
CA ASN A 193 -28.96 -6.16 -19.53
C ASN A 193 -29.17 -7.64 -19.13
N GLY A 194 -29.63 -7.88 -17.88
CA GLY A 194 -29.86 -9.24 -17.36
C GLY A 194 -28.60 -10.03 -17.04
N LYS A 195 -27.40 -9.43 -17.12
CA LYS A 195 -26.13 -10.07 -16.75
C LYS A 195 -25.43 -9.27 -15.65
N CYS A 196 -24.77 -9.97 -14.73
CA CYS A 196 -23.92 -9.33 -13.75
C CYS A 196 -22.69 -8.73 -14.47
N ASP A 197 -22.46 -7.42 -14.30
CA ASP A 197 -21.38 -6.70 -14.96
C ASP A 197 -19.97 -7.07 -14.46
N THR A 198 -19.89 -7.69 -13.28
CA THR A 198 -18.68 -8.30 -12.74
C THR A 198 -18.66 -9.80 -13.01
N MET A 199 -18.25 -10.21 -14.21
CA MET A 199 -17.84 -11.60 -14.44
C MET A 199 -16.52 -11.85 -13.70
N SER A 200 -16.58 -12.46 -12.52
CA SER A 200 -15.52 -13.36 -12.06
C SER A 200 -16.00 -14.16 -10.86
N VAL A 201 -16.20 -15.46 -11.06
CA VAL A 201 -15.88 -16.42 -10.02
C VAL A 201 -15.14 -17.55 -10.72
N LYS A 202 -13.80 -17.50 -10.68
CA LYS A 202 -13.05 -18.75 -10.62
C LYS A 202 -13.68 -19.51 -9.45
N THR A 203 -14.16 -20.72 -9.70
CA THR A 203 -14.71 -21.58 -8.65
C THR A 203 -13.68 -21.66 -7.53
N PHE A 204 -14.03 -21.18 -6.34
CA PHE A 204 -13.17 -21.31 -5.17
C PHE A 204 -12.95 -22.80 -4.94
N ARG A 205 -11.70 -23.24 -4.86
CA ARG A 205 -11.42 -24.59 -4.40
C ARG A 205 -11.85 -24.65 -2.94
N VAL A 206 -12.64 -25.66 -2.59
CA VAL A 206 -12.83 -26.04 -1.18
C VAL A 206 -11.50 -26.68 -0.79
N GLY A 207 -10.75 -26.03 0.10
CA GLY A 207 -9.45 -26.54 0.53
C GLY A 207 -9.64 -27.76 1.44
N ASP A 208 -9.20 -28.93 0.99
CA ASP A 208 -8.90 -30.07 1.85
C ASP A 208 -7.49 -29.90 2.42
N VAL A 209 -7.35 -29.20 3.55
CA VAL A 209 -6.22 -29.33 4.49
C VAL A 209 -6.73 -29.12 5.92
#